data_AF-A0A146MGE5-F1
#
_entry.id   AF-A0A146MGE5-F1
#
_cell.length_a   1.000
_cell.length_b   1.000
_cell.length_c   1.000
_cell.angle_alpha   90.00
_cell.angle_beta   90.00
_cell.angle_gamma   90.00
#
_symmetry.space_group_name_H-M   'P 1'
#
loop_
_entity.id
_entity.type
_entity.pdbx_description
1 polymer ?
#
loop_
_entity_poly.entity_id
_entity_poly.type
_entity_poly.pdbx_seq_one_letter_code
_entity_poly.pdbx_strand_id
1 'polypeptide(L)'
;MKPIWTNSFDGTPIVSPVIVSYMSQTSTPYLIIASLGGTIGCLDPRNPSHLVWMRNGKMPVFSKPLLYMDSSYKVNVIIAGVSGTIRSFSLVNGNIDCSYECLKN
;
A
#
# COMPACT_ATOMS: atom_id res chain seq x y z
N MET A 1 12.29 18.90 19.77
CA MET A 1 11.34 18.40 18.75
C MET A 1 11.65 16.92 18.54
N LYS A 2 10.71 15.99 18.78
CA LYS A 2 10.89 14.55 18.52
C LYS A 2 10.14 14.17 17.23
N PRO A 3 10.69 13.32 16.37
CA PRO A 3 9.94 12.82 15.22
C PRO A 3 8.72 12.03 15.72
N ILE A 4 7.53 12.38 15.21
CA ILE A 4 6.24 11.74 15.56
C ILE A 4 6.09 10.38 14.87
N TRP A 5 6.93 10.11 13.85
CA TRP A 5 6.97 8.86 13.11
C TRP A 5 8.41 8.42 12.87
N THR A 6 8.65 7.13 13.01
CA THR A 6 9.90 6.46 12.65
C THR A 6 9.58 5.41 11.59
N ASN A 7 10.34 5.39 10.50
CA ASN A 7 10.12 4.45 9.41
C ASN A 7 10.21 2.99 9.89
N SER A 8 9.07 2.29 9.87
CA SER A 8 8.98 0.86 10.21
C SER A 8 9.08 -0.06 9.01
N PHE A 9 9.24 0.49 7.80
CA PHE A 9 9.36 -0.29 6.56
C PHE A 9 10.79 -0.77 6.35
N ASP A 10 10.94 -1.95 5.77
CA ASP A 10 12.23 -2.53 5.42
C ASP A 10 12.85 -1.86 4.18
N GLY A 11 14.01 -1.23 4.37
CA GLY A 11 14.71 -0.51 3.30
C GLY A 11 14.09 0.85 2.98
N THR A 12 14.34 1.35 1.77
CA THR A 12 13.86 2.67 1.34
C THR A 12 12.37 2.58 0.95
N PRO A 13 11.48 3.39 1.56
CA PRO A 13 10.09 3.44 1.19
C PRO A 13 9.91 4.17 -0.15
N ILE A 14 9.11 3.58 -1.03
CA ILE A 14 8.53 4.22 -2.21
C ILE A 14 7.12 4.66 -1.84
N VAL A 15 6.89 5.97 -1.86
CA VAL A 15 5.61 6.57 -1.48
C VAL A 15 4.70 6.71 -2.70
N SER A 16 3.45 6.27 -2.58
CA SER A 16 2.40 6.46 -3.59
C SER A 16 1.51 7.68 -3.28
N PRO A 17 0.54 8.07 -4.14
CA PRO A 17 -0.21 9.30 -3.94
C PRO A 17 -1.09 9.22 -2.68
N VAL A 18 -1.30 10.39 -2.06
CA VAL A 18 -2.28 10.60 -0.98
C VAL A 18 -3.67 10.42 -1.58
N ILE A 19 -4.48 9.56 -0.99
CA ILE A 19 -5.88 9.33 -1.39
C ILE A 19 -6.79 9.95 -0.35
N VAL A 20 -7.71 10.83 -0.72
CA VAL A 20 -8.89 11.11 0.13
C VAL A 20 -9.97 10.14 -0.32
N SER A 21 -10.39 9.20 0.54
CA SER A 21 -11.55 8.36 0.23
C SER A 21 -12.80 9.24 0.18
N TYR A 22 -13.36 9.45 -1.01
CA TYR A 22 -14.62 10.20 -1.19
C TYR A 22 -15.88 9.35 -0.91
N MET A 23 -15.72 8.07 -0.57
CA MET A 23 -16.81 7.08 -0.54
C MET A 23 -17.31 6.71 0.88
N SER A 24 -16.67 7.20 1.94
CA SER A 24 -17.20 7.04 3.29
C SER A 24 -17.44 8.41 3.88
N GLN A 25 -18.38 8.53 4.82
CA GLN A 25 -18.66 9.75 5.61
C GLN A 25 -17.45 10.29 6.40
N THR A 26 -16.26 9.73 6.17
CA THR A 26 -14.96 10.25 6.59
C THR A 26 -14.09 10.45 5.35
N SER A 27 -13.86 11.70 4.95
CA SER A 27 -12.86 12.09 3.95
C SER A 27 -11.45 11.90 4.51
N THR A 28 -11.08 10.66 4.80
CA THR A 28 -9.80 10.34 5.40
C THR A 28 -8.74 10.23 4.32
N PRO A 29 -7.68 11.07 4.36
CA PRO A 29 -6.51 10.87 3.53
C PRO A 29 -5.78 9.59 3.95
N TYR A 30 -5.33 8.77 3.00
CA TYR A 30 -4.48 7.62 3.21
C TYR A 30 -3.27 7.69 2.29
N LEU A 31 -2.10 7.39 2.84
CA LEU A 31 -0.84 7.24 2.13
C LEU A 31 -0.52 5.76 2.02
N ILE A 32 -0.32 5.29 0.80
CA ILE A 32 0.20 3.95 0.55
C ILE A 32 1.71 4.01 0.43
N ILE A 33 2.38 3.19 1.22
CA ILE A 33 3.84 3.07 1.26
C ILE A 33 4.17 1.63 0.90
N ALA A 34 5.04 1.45 -0.09
CA ALA A 34 5.63 0.16 -0.42
C ALA A 34 7.14 0.30 -0.38
N SER A 35 7.85 -0.67 0.15
CA SER A 35 9.30 -0.58 0.33
C SER A 35 10.07 -1.47 -0.63
N LEU A 36 11.36 -1.16 -0.78
CA LEU A 36 12.29 -2.02 -1.48
C LEU A 36 12.49 -3.40 -0.80
N GLY A 37 12.27 -3.53 0.51
CA GLY A 37 12.27 -4.84 1.17
C GLY A 37 10.98 -5.64 0.94
N GLY A 38 9.91 -4.94 0.51
CA GLY A 38 8.64 -5.52 0.11
C GLY A 38 7.50 -5.34 1.12
N THR A 39 7.77 -4.69 2.26
CA THR A 39 6.72 -4.25 3.17
C THR A 39 5.81 -3.23 2.49
N ILE A 40 4.50 -3.44 2.62
CA ILE A 40 3.47 -2.55 2.11
C ILE A 40 2.58 -2.16 3.28
N GLY A 41 2.15 -0.89 3.31
CA GLY A 41 1.38 -0.37 4.42
C GLY A 41 0.56 0.85 4.03
N CYS A 42 -0.37 1.17 4.91
CA CYS A 42 -1.25 2.32 4.81
C CYS A 42 -1.10 3.21 6.05
N LEU A 43 -0.96 4.51 5.82
CA LEU A 43 -0.78 5.53 6.84
C LEU A 43 -1.91 6.56 6.71
N ASP A 44 -2.54 6.93 7.82
CA ASP A 44 -3.33 8.17 7.87
C ASP A 44 -2.36 9.32 8.20
N PRO A 45 -2.11 10.27 7.26
CA PRO A 45 -1.19 11.37 7.51
C PRO A 45 -1.64 12.31 8.63
N ARG A 46 -2.91 12.24 9.08
CA ARG A 46 -3.42 13.00 10.23
C ARG A 46 -3.02 12.38 11.56
N ASN A 47 -2.75 11.08 11.58
CA ASN A 47 -2.26 10.36 12.75
C ASN A 47 -1.02 9.51 12.38
N PRO A 48 0.11 10.17 12.05
CA PRO A 48 1.25 9.49 11.46
C PRO A 48 1.98 8.57 12.45
N SER A 49 1.64 8.58 13.75
CA SER A 49 2.24 7.68 14.73
C SER A 49 1.70 6.25 14.64
N HIS A 50 0.60 6.02 13.92
CA HIS A 50 0.00 4.70 13.77
C HIS A 50 -0.25 4.36 12.29
N LEU A 51 0.25 3.20 11.86
CA LEU A 51 -0.14 2.62 10.58
C LEU A 51 -1.55 2.05 10.71
N VAL A 52 -2.38 2.29 9.69
CA VAL A 52 -3.71 1.70 9.56
C VAL A 52 -3.58 0.18 9.41
N TRP A 53 -2.65 -0.25 8.57
CA TRP A 53 -2.24 -1.63 8.43
C TRP A 53 -0.85 -1.72 7.80
N MET A 54 -0.21 -2.87 7.99
CA MET A 54 1.08 -3.22 7.41
C MET A 54 1.10 -4.69 7.04
N ARG A 55 1.78 -5.02 5.95
CA ARG A 55 1.97 -6.38 5.44
C ARG A 55 3.38 -6.55 4.94
N ASN A 56 4.00 -7.65 5.34
CA ASN A 56 5.32 -8.02 4.82
C ASN A 56 5.11 -8.78 3.51
N GLY A 57 5.09 -8.05 2.39
CA GLY A 57 5.28 -8.66 1.09
C GLY A 57 6.74 -9.10 1.00
N LYS A 58 7.05 -10.39 1.04
CA LYS A 58 8.45 -10.87 1.00
C LYS A 58 9.13 -10.67 -0.37
N MET A 59 8.77 -9.61 -1.09
CA MET A 59 9.16 -9.36 -2.47
C MET A 59 9.42 -7.87 -2.67
N PRO A 60 10.63 -7.48 -3.12
CA PRO A 60 10.97 -6.08 -3.37
C PRO A 60 9.97 -5.40 -4.32
N VAL A 61 9.56 -4.19 -3.95
CA VAL A 61 8.66 -3.36 -4.76
C VAL A 61 9.43 -2.18 -5.30
N PHE A 62 9.59 -2.09 -6.62
CA PHE A 62 10.22 -0.95 -7.30
C PHE A 62 9.22 -0.09 -8.06
N SER A 63 8.00 -0.62 -8.29
CA SER A 63 6.94 0.13 -8.93
C SER A 63 6.22 1.02 -7.93
N LYS A 64 5.82 2.22 -8.37
CA LYS A 64 4.85 3.02 -7.64
C LYS A 64 3.53 2.21 -7.50
N PRO A 65 2.98 2.05 -6.28
CA PRO A 65 1.69 1.40 -6.09
C PRO A 65 0.59 2.03 -6.94
N LEU A 66 -0.16 1.22 -7.68
CA LEU A 66 -1.31 1.69 -8.46
C LEU A 66 -2.58 1.54 -7.64
N LEU A 67 -3.55 2.41 -7.88
CA LEU A 67 -4.83 2.41 -7.19
C LEU A 67 -5.93 2.22 -8.21
N TYR A 68 -6.90 1.39 -7.86
CA TYR A 68 -8.10 1.23 -8.67
C TYR A 68 -9.33 1.03 -7.78
N MET A 69 -10.48 1.37 -8.34
CA MET A 69 -11.78 1.09 -7.74
C MET A 69 -12.42 -0.05 -8.53
N ASP A 70 -12.90 -1.08 -7.84
CA ASP A 70 -13.62 -2.18 -8.48
C ASP A 70 -15.10 -1.84 -8.76
N SER A 71 -15.81 -2.75 -9.41
CA SER A 71 -17.24 -2.60 -9.72
C SER A 71 -18.14 -2.56 -8.49
N SER A 72 -17.63 -2.93 -7.31
CA SER A 72 -18.32 -2.84 -6.02
C SER A 72 -17.94 -1.58 -5.24
N TYR A 73 -17.30 -0.60 -5.89
CA TYR A 73 -16.80 0.63 -5.29
C TYR A 73 -15.75 0.43 -4.19
N LYS A 74 -15.10 -0.73 -4.13
CA LYS A 74 -14.00 -0.96 -3.20
C LYS A 74 -12.70 -0.44 -3.81
N VAL A 75 -11.93 0.28 -3.00
CA VAL A 75 -10.62 0.79 -3.41
C VAL A 75 -9.57 -0.24 -3.07
N ASN A 76 -8.75 -0.57 -4.06
CA ASN A 76 -7.73 -1.58 -4.01
C ASN A 76 -6.37 -1.01 -4.46
N VAL A 77 -5.30 -1.60 -3.94
CA VAL A 77 -3.91 -1.22 -4.20
C VAL A 77 -3.24 -2.33 -5.00
N ILE A 78 -2.78 -2.03 -6.20
CA ILE A 78 -1.98 -2.93 -7.02
C ILE A 78 -0.50 -2.67 -6.76
N ILE A 79 0.22 -3.75 -6.46
CA ILE A 79 1.67 -3.76 -6.30
C ILE A 79 2.27 -4.73 -7.29
N ALA A 80 3.18 -4.25 -8.13
CA ALA A 80 4.00 -5.08 -9.00
C ALA A 80 5.39 -5.23 -8.38
N GLY A 81 5.77 -6.44 -8.01
CA GLY A 81 7.13 -6.72 -7.57
C GLY A 81 8.05 -7.16 -8.70
N VAL A 82 9.34 -7.15 -8.42
CA VAL A 82 10.39 -7.48 -9.42
C VAL A 82 10.37 -8.91 -9.92
N SER A 83 9.76 -9.87 -9.20
CA SER A 83 9.66 -11.25 -9.68
C SER A 83 8.58 -11.45 -10.74
N GLY A 84 7.88 -10.38 -11.17
CA GLY A 84 6.73 -10.50 -12.06
C GLY A 84 5.44 -10.87 -11.33
N THR A 85 5.44 -10.88 -10.00
CA THR A 85 4.22 -11.05 -9.20
C THR A 85 3.50 -9.71 -9.07
N ILE A 86 2.22 -9.72 -9.38
CA ILE A 86 1.30 -8.58 -9.23
C ILE A 86 0.26 -8.96 -8.18
N ARG A 87 0.09 -8.15 -7.14
CA ARG A 87 -0.90 -8.39 -6.08
C ARG A 87 -1.83 -7.21 -5.92
N SER A 88 -3.11 -7.49 -5.71
CA SER A 88 -4.10 -6.52 -5.28
C SER A 88 -4.33 -6.66 -3.79
N PHE A 89 -4.30 -5.53 -3.08
CA PHE A 89 -4.57 -5.43 -1.66
C PHE A 89 -5.77 -4.52 -1.39
N SER A 90 -6.66 -4.93 -0.49
CA SER A 90 -7.74 -4.06 -0.02
C SER A 90 -7.16 -2.85 0.71
N LEU A 91 -7.57 -1.63 0.32
CA LEU A 91 -7.12 -0.40 0.98
C LEU A 91 -7.54 -0.35 2.47
N VAL A 92 -8.63 -1.02 2.84
CA VAL A 92 -9.23 -0.92 4.18
C VAL A 92 -8.43 -1.71 5.22
N ASN A 93 -8.03 -2.94 4.89
CA ASN A 93 -7.44 -3.85 5.86
C ASN A 93 -6.09 -4.45 5.41
N GLY A 94 -5.64 -4.19 4.18
CA GLY A 94 -4.40 -4.70 3.64
C GLY A 94 -4.43 -6.20 3.30
N ASN A 95 -5.60 -6.83 3.20
CA ASN A 95 -5.69 -8.22 2.79
C ASN A 95 -5.46 -8.36 1.28
N ILE A 96 -4.89 -9.48 0.86
CA ILE A 96 -4.68 -9.78 -0.56
C ILE A 96 -6.02 -10.23 -1.14
N ASP A 97 -6.50 -9.49 -2.15
CA ASP A 97 -7.72 -9.83 -2.89
C ASP A 97 -7.41 -10.72 -4.09
N CYS A 98 -6.28 -10.46 -4.77
CA CYS A 98 -5.79 -11.32 -5.85
C CYS A 98 -4.27 -11.30 -5.96
N SER A 99 -3.71 -12.39 -6.49
CA SER A 99 -2.28 -12.52 -6.81
C SER A 99 -2.16 -13.14 -8.18
N TYR A 100 -1.35 -12.52 -9.02
CA TYR A 100 -0.99 -12.98 -10.36
C TYR A 100 0.53 -13.10 -10.43
N GLU A 101 1.04 -14.09 -11.14
CA GLU A 101 2.46 -14.28 -11.38
C GLU A 101 2.69 -14.43 -12.88
N CYS A 102 3.48 -13.53 -13.46
CA CYS A 102 3.91 -13.67 -14.84
C CYS A 102 4.75 -14.94 -14.96
N LEU A 103 4.28 -15.90 -15.76
CA LEU A 103 5.08 -17.07 -16.12
C LEU A 103 6.26 -16.60 -16.97
N LYS A 104 7.47 -17.06 -16.63
CA LYS A 104 8.64 -16.86 -17.49
C LYS A 104 8.43 -17.68 -18.77
N ASN A 105 8.41 -17.01 -19.92
CA ASN A 105 8.52 -17.64 -21.24
C ASN A 105 9.93 -18.17 -21.47
#